data_AF-X1B5X2-F1
#
_entry.id   AF-X1B5X2-F1
#
_cell.length_a   1.000
_cell.length_b   1.000
_cell.length_c   1.000
_cell.angle_alpha   90.00
_cell.angle_beta   90.00
_cell.angle_gamma   90.00
#
_symmetry.space_group_name_H-M   'P 1'
#
loop_
_entity.id
_entity.type
_entity.pdbx_description
1 polymer ?
#
loop_
_entity_poly.entity_id
_entity_poly.type
_entity_poly.pdbx_seq_one_letter_code
_entity_poly.pdbx_strand_id
1 'polypeptide(L)'
;PISVTEAPKIKWLKSNAASAPVDVPKDGTAIGFNEYRGEKTEIRLTENDRRRHFYAIGQTGTGKTTILQEMAKQDAREGKGFCFIDPHGEAIEDILTCIPKERAEDVIVFDPSDIERPFGLNMMEFDESKPEQKTFVINEMIGIFDQLYDLKATGGPMFEQYMRNAMLLIMDDTASGSTLMEISKVLADEDFRAMKISKCKNPIVVDFWTKEAEKAGGEAALANMVPYITSKLTTFIANDMMRPIIAQQKSTINFRDIMDKKKILLVNLSKGKLER
;
A
#
# COMPACT_ATOMS: atom_id res chain seq x y z
N PRO A 1 -12.25 -36.24 7.64
CA PRO A 1 -12.38 -37.41 6.73
C PRO A 1 -11.97 -36.99 5.31
N ILE A 2 -11.00 -37.70 4.73
CA ILE A 2 -10.40 -37.38 3.42
C ILE A 2 -11.36 -37.84 2.31
N SER A 3 -11.36 -37.17 1.16
CA SER A 3 -12.24 -37.42 0.00
C SER A 3 -12.11 -38.82 -0.64
N VAL A 4 -11.17 -39.64 -0.18
CA VAL A 4 -10.85 -40.96 -0.76
C VAL A 4 -11.37 -42.12 0.10
N THR A 5 -12.03 -41.85 1.23
CA THR A 5 -12.58 -42.91 2.07
C THR A 5 -14.02 -43.20 1.63
N GLU A 6 -14.21 -44.20 0.77
CA GLU A 6 -15.54 -44.73 0.45
C GLU A 6 -16.13 -45.44 1.68
N ALA A 7 -16.89 -44.68 2.48
CA ALA A 7 -17.73 -45.23 3.53
C ALA A 7 -19.15 -45.45 2.95
N PRO A 8 -19.59 -46.70 2.71
CA PRO A 8 -20.81 -47.03 1.95
C PRO A 8 -22.14 -46.64 2.62
N LYS A 9 -22.11 -45.92 3.76
CA LYS A 9 -23.29 -45.49 4.51
C LYS A 9 -23.33 -43.99 4.83
N ILE A 10 -22.38 -43.19 4.30
CA ILE A 10 -22.44 -41.74 4.42
C ILE A 10 -23.17 -41.19 3.20
N LYS A 11 -24.38 -40.67 3.39
CA LYS A 11 -25.10 -39.93 2.36
C LYS A 11 -24.41 -38.58 2.20
N TRP A 12 -23.45 -38.51 1.29
CA TRP A 12 -22.85 -37.24 0.88
C TRP A 12 -23.98 -36.34 0.35
N LEU A 13 -24.30 -35.28 1.08
CA LEU A 13 -25.10 -34.19 0.56
C LEU A 13 -24.26 -33.53 -0.55
N LYS A 14 -24.39 -34.03 -1.78
CA LYS A 14 -24.10 -33.21 -2.95
C LYS A 14 -24.97 -31.97 -2.78
N SER A 15 -24.36 -30.79 -2.67
CA SER A 15 -25.13 -29.54 -2.72
C SER A 15 -26.02 -29.64 -3.94
N ASN A 16 -27.34 -29.63 -3.76
CA ASN A 16 -28.26 -29.71 -4.88
C ASN A 16 -27.90 -28.57 -5.83
N ALA A 17 -27.52 -28.90 -7.06
CA ALA A 17 -27.30 -27.90 -8.09
C ALA A 17 -28.64 -27.18 -8.28
N ALA A 18 -28.68 -25.89 -7.99
CA ALA A 18 -29.82 -25.03 -8.28
C ALA A 18 -29.62 -24.40 -9.65
N SER A 19 -30.72 -24.12 -10.35
CA SER A 19 -30.68 -23.29 -11.55
C SER A 19 -30.17 -21.89 -11.20
N ALA A 20 -29.57 -21.22 -12.17
CA ALA A 20 -29.28 -19.80 -12.06
C ALA A 20 -30.57 -19.00 -11.75
N PRO A 21 -30.47 -17.88 -11.02
CA PRO A 21 -31.57 -16.91 -10.91
C PRO A 21 -32.06 -16.47 -12.29
N VAL A 22 -33.36 -16.17 -12.42
CA VAL A 22 -33.97 -15.78 -13.70
C VAL A 22 -33.46 -14.41 -14.17
N ASP A 23 -33.01 -13.57 -13.23
CA ASP A 23 -32.56 -12.19 -13.40
C ASP A 23 -31.03 -12.05 -13.42
N VAL A 24 -30.30 -13.10 -13.82
CA VAL A 24 -28.84 -13.02 -13.98
C VAL A 24 -28.44 -11.90 -14.97
N PRO A 25 -27.46 -11.06 -14.62
CA PRO A 25 -26.97 -10.02 -15.51
C PRO A 25 -26.45 -10.58 -16.84
N LYS A 26 -26.74 -9.87 -17.94
CA LYS A 26 -26.28 -10.25 -19.29
C LYS A 26 -24.96 -9.56 -19.66
N ASP A 27 -24.64 -8.45 -19.02
CA ASP A 27 -23.46 -7.62 -19.21
C ASP A 27 -22.57 -7.60 -17.95
N GLY A 28 -21.37 -7.06 -18.10
CA GLY A 28 -20.38 -6.98 -17.03
C GLY A 28 -19.36 -8.13 -17.03
N THR A 29 -18.59 -8.23 -15.96
CA THR A 29 -17.45 -9.13 -15.84
C THR A 29 -17.92 -10.56 -15.54
N ALA A 30 -17.53 -11.51 -16.37
CA ALA A 30 -17.82 -12.93 -16.16
C ALA A 30 -17.04 -13.48 -14.97
N ILE A 31 -17.73 -14.14 -14.05
CA ILE A 31 -17.13 -14.76 -12.85
C ILE A 31 -17.26 -16.28 -12.83
N GLY A 32 -18.03 -16.86 -13.75
CA GLY A 32 -18.22 -18.30 -13.85
C GLY A 32 -19.46 -18.65 -14.65
N PHE A 33 -19.93 -19.88 -14.49
CA PHE A 33 -21.16 -20.35 -15.10
C PHE A 33 -21.91 -21.29 -14.14
N ASN A 34 -23.23 -21.28 -14.22
CA ASN A 34 -24.09 -22.30 -13.66
C ASN A 34 -24.37 -23.34 -14.73
N GLU A 35 -24.22 -24.62 -14.39
CA GLU A 35 -24.60 -25.72 -15.27
C GLU A 35 -25.71 -26.52 -14.59
N TYR A 36 -26.91 -26.47 -15.16
CA TYR A 36 -28.09 -27.11 -14.61
C TYR A 36 -28.92 -27.76 -15.71
N ARG A 37 -29.16 -29.08 -15.60
CA ARG A 37 -29.94 -29.87 -16.57
C ARG A 37 -29.47 -29.73 -18.03
N GLY A 38 -28.16 -29.57 -18.24
CA GLY A 38 -27.56 -29.43 -19.57
C GLY A 38 -27.66 -28.01 -20.15
N GLU A 39 -28.23 -27.06 -19.41
CA GLU A 39 -28.17 -25.64 -19.74
C GLU A 39 -26.98 -25.00 -19.01
N LYS A 40 -26.14 -24.29 -19.78
CA LYS A 40 -25.00 -23.52 -19.27
C LYS A 40 -25.34 -22.04 -19.28
N THR A 41 -25.49 -21.45 -18.11
CA THR A 41 -25.79 -20.03 -17.93
C THR A 41 -24.55 -19.31 -17.40
N GLU A 42 -24.04 -18.34 -18.14
CA GLU A 42 -22.91 -17.52 -17.69
C GLU A 42 -23.34 -16.59 -16.55
N ILE A 43 -22.49 -16.47 -15.53
CA ILE A 43 -22.73 -15.61 -14.36
C ILE A 43 -21.79 -14.42 -14.44
N ARG A 44 -22.36 -13.21 -14.40
CA ARG A 44 -21.66 -11.94 -14.53
C ARG A 44 -21.91 -11.04 -13.32
N LEU A 45 -20.95 -10.16 -13.05
CA LEU A 45 -21.09 -9.02 -12.14
C LEU A 45 -21.21 -7.75 -12.96
N THR A 46 -22.28 -6.99 -12.74
CA THR A 46 -22.40 -5.67 -13.36
C THR A 46 -21.37 -4.70 -12.79
N GLU A 47 -21.09 -3.62 -13.52
CA GLU A 47 -20.25 -2.53 -13.00
C GLU A 47 -20.81 -1.93 -11.71
N ASN A 48 -22.14 -1.87 -11.58
CA ASN A 48 -22.80 -1.37 -10.37
C ASN A 48 -22.56 -2.31 -9.17
N ASP A 49 -22.55 -3.62 -9.40
CA ASP A 49 -22.25 -4.60 -8.35
C ASP A 49 -20.79 -4.52 -7.92
N ARG A 50 -19.87 -4.40 -8.89
CA ARG A 50 -18.42 -4.26 -8.60
C ARG A 50 -18.10 -3.01 -7.77
N ARG A 51 -18.87 -1.93 -7.90
CA ARG A 51 -18.71 -0.72 -7.05
C ARG A 51 -19.04 -0.94 -5.57
N ARG A 52 -19.73 -2.03 -5.22
CA ARG A 52 -20.06 -2.38 -3.83
C ARG A 52 -19.01 -3.28 -3.15
N HIS A 53 -17.86 -3.46 -3.80
CA HIS A 53 -16.80 -4.38 -3.43
C HIS A 53 -17.18 -5.85 -3.58
N PHE A 54 -16.15 -6.70 -3.72
CA PHE A 54 -16.28 -8.14 -3.91
C PHE A 54 -15.42 -8.84 -2.87
N TYR A 55 -16.01 -9.81 -2.15
CA TYR A 55 -15.32 -10.56 -1.12
C TYR A 55 -15.34 -12.05 -1.45
N ALA A 56 -14.16 -12.63 -1.71
CA ALA A 56 -13.98 -14.04 -2.04
C ALA A 56 -13.41 -14.81 -0.85
N ILE A 57 -14.14 -15.83 -0.38
CA ILE A 57 -13.74 -16.69 0.75
C ILE A 57 -13.63 -18.13 0.26
N GLY A 58 -12.63 -18.85 0.74
CA GLY A 58 -12.41 -20.26 0.41
C GLY A 58 -11.05 -20.74 0.91
N GLN A 59 -10.86 -22.06 1.04
CA GLN A 59 -9.57 -22.65 1.40
C GLN A 59 -8.56 -22.51 0.25
N THR A 60 -7.28 -22.80 0.51
CA THR A 60 -6.26 -22.85 -0.55
C THR A 60 -6.67 -23.87 -1.63
N GLY A 61 -6.43 -23.54 -2.90
CA GLY A 61 -6.78 -24.40 -4.03
C GLY A 61 -8.25 -24.37 -4.47
N THR A 62 -9.12 -23.57 -3.84
CA THR A 62 -10.54 -23.47 -4.24
C THR A 62 -10.81 -22.47 -5.38
N GLY A 63 -9.77 -21.95 -6.06
CA GLY A 63 -9.92 -21.05 -7.21
C GLY A 63 -10.09 -19.56 -6.92
N LYS A 64 -9.85 -19.10 -5.68
CA LYS A 64 -9.94 -17.66 -5.32
C LYS A 64 -9.06 -16.79 -6.22
N THR A 65 -7.77 -17.14 -6.32
CA THR A 65 -6.79 -16.42 -7.13
C THR A 65 -7.21 -16.43 -8.60
N THR A 66 -7.66 -17.59 -9.10
CA THR A 66 -8.14 -17.75 -10.48
C THR A 66 -9.28 -16.80 -10.80
N ILE A 67 -10.30 -16.68 -9.93
CA ILE A 67 -11.40 -15.74 -10.16
C ILE A 67 -10.89 -14.30 -10.25
N LEU A 68 -10.02 -13.87 -9.34
CA LEU A 68 -9.46 -12.51 -9.34
C LEU A 68 -8.58 -12.25 -10.58
N GLN A 69 -7.77 -13.23 -10.99
CA GLN A 69 -6.94 -13.16 -12.19
C GLN A 69 -7.81 -13.05 -13.45
N GLU A 70 -8.83 -13.88 -13.59
CA GLU A 70 -9.71 -13.85 -14.75
C GLU A 70 -10.51 -12.54 -14.85
N MET A 71 -10.88 -11.94 -13.72
CA MET A 71 -11.45 -10.59 -13.69
C MET A 71 -10.42 -9.54 -14.17
N ALA A 72 -9.19 -9.59 -13.68
CA ALA A 72 -8.12 -8.68 -14.09
C ALA A 72 -7.77 -8.80 -15.59
N LYS A 73 -7.72 -10.03 -16.11
CA LYS A 73 -7.50 -10.31 -17.54
C LYS A 73 -8.63 -9.75 -18.41
N GLN A 74 -9.89 -9.87 -17.96
CA GLN A 74 -11.03 -9.25 -18.65
C GLN A 74 -10.89 -7.73 -18.65
N ASP A 75 -10.58 -7.12 -17.50
CA ASP A 75 -10.37 -5.68 -17.39
C ASP A 75 -9.24 -5.18 -18.32
N ALA A 76 -8.12 -5.90 -18.40
CA ALA A 76 -7.02 -5.59 -19.30
C ALA A 76 -7.48 -5.54 -20.77
N ARG A 77 -8.22 -6.57 -21.21
CA ARG A 77 -8.75 -6.70 -22.59
C ARG A 77 -9.81 -5.65 -22.91
N GLU A 78 -10.59 -5.24 -21.93
CA GLU A 78 -11.63 -4.22 -22.08
C GLU A 78 -11.10 -2.78 -21.98
N GLY A 79 -9.79 -2.59 -21.88
CA GLY A 79 -9.20 -1.24 -21.79
C GLY A 79 -9.41 -0.57 -20.44
N LYS A 80 -9.72 -1.34 -19.39
CA LYS A 80 -9.86 -0.85 -18.01
C LYS A 80 -8.51 -0.85 -17.31
N GLY A 81 -8.39 -0.01 -16.30
CA GLY A 81 -7.25 0.01 -15.38
C GLY A 81 -7.58 -0.77 -14.12
N PHE A 82 -6.57 -1.39 -13.52
CA PHE A 82 -6.71 -2.12 -12.27
C PHE A 82 -5.40 -2.12 -11.49
N CYS A 83 -5.50 -2.37 -10.18
CA CYS A 83 -4.39 -2.69 -9.32
C CYS A 83 -4.51 -4.14 -8.87
N PHE A 84 -3.46 -4.94 -9.05
CA PHE A 84 -3.41 -6.32 -8.57
C PHE A 84 -2.25 -6.47 -7.58
N ILE A 85 -2.56 -6.85 -6.35
CA ILE A 85 -1.58 -7.07 -5.28
C ILE A 85 -1.43 -8.57 -5.06
N ASP A 86 -0.23 -9.10 -5.30
CA ASP A 86 0.05 -10.52 -5.22
C ASP A 86 1.14 -10.82 -4.18
N PRO A 87 0.80 -11.43 -3.03
CA PRO A 87 1.77 -11.85 -2.02
C PRO A 87 2.58 -13.09 -2.40
N HIS A 88 2.25 -13.77 -3.50
CA HIS A 88 2.91 -15.00 -3.94
C HIS A 88 3.65 -14.86 -5.28
N GLY A 89 3.25 -13.91 -6.13
CA GLY A 89 3.91 -13.50 -7.37
C GLY A 89 3.48 -14.29 -8.62
N GLU A 90 2.98 -15.52 -8.45
CA GLU A 90 2.55 -16.39 -9.55
C GLU A 90 1.40 -15.78 -10.37
N ALA A 91 0.53 -14.99 -9.73
CA ALA A 91 -0.66 -14.48 -10.40
C ALA A 91 -0.34 -13.33 -11.36
N ILE A 92 0.67 -12.52 -11.04
CA ILE A 92 1.11 -11.39 -11.86
C ILE A 92 1.68 -11.87 -13.19
N GLU A 93 2.51 -12.93 -13.18
CA GLU A 93 3.08 -13.50 -14.40
C GLU A 93 1.97 -13.95 -15.37
N ASP A 94 0.96 -14.64 -14.86
CA ASP A 94 -0.18 -15.09 -15.68
C ASP A 94 -1.02 -13.91 -16.21
N ILE A 95 -1.25 -12.87 -15.40
CA ILE A 95 -1.94 -11.65 -15.85
C ILE A 95 -1.16 -10.96 -16.97
N LEU A 96 0.16 -10.80 -16.83
CA LEU A 96 1.04 -10.15 -17.83
C LEU A 96 0.92 -10.80 -19.21
N THR A 97 0.81 -12.12 -19.29
CA THR A 97 0.66 -12.83 -20.58
C THR A 97 -0.63 -12.49 -21.33
N CYS A 98 -1.63 -11.96 -20.63
CA CYS A 98 -2.96 -11.66 -21.18
C CYS A 98 -3.15 -10.17 -21.50
N ILE A 99 -2.21 -9.30 -21.13
CA ILE A 99 -2.31 -7.86 -21.40
C ILE A 99 -2.12 -7.62 -22.90
N PRO A 100 -3.04 -6.91 -23.58
CA PRO A 100 -2.88 -6.57 -24.99
C PRO A 100 -1.60 -5.76 -25.24
N LYS A 101 -0.91 -5.98 -26.37
CA LYS A 101 0.39 -5.35 -26.67
C LYS A 101 0.30 -3.82 -26.71
N GLU A 102 -0.82 -3.30 -27.20
CA GLU A 102 -1.15 -1.88 -27.24
C GLU A 102 -1.27 -1.23 -25.86
N ARG A 103 -1.40 -2.02 -24.78
CA ARG A 103 -1.43 -1.57 -23.38
C ARG A 103 -0.08 -1.75 -22.66
N ALA A 104 0.97 -2.24 -23.32
CA ALA A 104 2.23 -2.58 -22.64
C ALA A 104 2.85 -1.38 -21.89
N GLU A 105 2.77 -0.18 -22.46
CA GLU A 105 3.26 1.07 -21.86
C GLU A 105 2.39 1.57 -20.68
N ASP A 106 1.20 1.00 -20.50
CA ASP A 106 0.32 1.32 -19.36
C ASP A 106 0.60 0.44 -18.14
N VAL A 107 1.47 -0.58 -18.27
CA VAL A 107 1.76 -1.54 -17.22
C VAL A 107 2.89 -1.02 -16.34
N ILE A 108 2.61 -0.95 -15.04
CA ILE A 108 3.58 -0.62 -14.01
C ILE A 108 3.71 -1.84 -13.10
N VAL A 109 4.92 -2.39 -13.02
CA VAL A 109 5.24 -3.49 -12.09
C VAL A 109 6.03 -2.92 -10.93
N PHE A 110 5.46 -3.02 -9.74
CA PHE A 110 6.13 -2.74 -8.48
C PHE A 110 6.61 -4.05 -7.87
N ASP A 111 7.93 -4.25 -7.89
CA ASP A 111 8.61 -5.35 -7.21
C ASP A 111 9.67 -4.73 -6.27
N PRO A 112 9.45 -4.72 -4.94
CA PRO A 112 10.40 -4.15 -3.98
C PRO A 112 11.75 -4.88 -3.94
N SER A 113 11.84 -6.06 -4.54
CA SER A 113 13.10 -6.80 -4.64
C SER A 113 13.93 -6.48 -5.89
N ASP A 114 13.40 -5.67 -6.82
CA ASP A 114 14.15 -5.20 -7.97
C ASP A 114 15.08 -4.05 -7.53
N ILE A 115 16.30 -4.42 -7.13
CA ILE A 115 17.33 -3.48 -6.68
C ILE A 115 17.98 -2.74 -7.86
N GLU A 116 17.91 -3.29 -9.08
CA GLU A 116 18.46 -2.62 -10.27
C GLU A 116 17.58 -1.45 -10.70
N ARG A 117 16.26 -1.55 -10.48
CA ARG A 117 15.27 -0.53 -10.80
C ARG A 117 14.41 -0.23 -9.56
N PRO A 118 14.99 0.37 -8.51
CA PRO A 118 14.28 0.59 -7.26
C PRO A 118 13.15 1.58 -7.46
N PHE A 119 11.95 1.12 -7.16
CA PHE A 119 10.76 1.94 -7.25
C PHE A 119 10.71 2.97 -6.13
N GLY A 120 10.61 4.26 -6.45
CA GLY A 120 10.51 5.32 -5.44
C GLY A 120 9.08 5.57 -4.99
N LEU A 121 8.84 5.58 -3.67
CA LEU A 121 7.60 6.03 -3.06
C LEU A 121 7.92 6.90 -1.84
N ASN A 122 7.91 8.22 -2.06
CA ASN A 122 8.12 9.16 -0.97
C ASN A 122 6.81 9.42 -0.24
N MET A 123 6.66 8.86 0.95
CA MET A 123 5.46 9.04 1.76
C MET A 123 5.31 10.47 2.30
N MET A 124 6.37 11.29 2.25
CA MET A 124 6.37 12.69 2.65
C MET A 124 6.16 13.65 1.48
N GLU A 125 5.90 13.14 0.28
CA GLU A 125 5.70 13.97 -0.91
C GLU A 125 4.31 14.61 -0.93
N PHE A 126 4.25 15.86 -1.35
CA PHE A 126 3.04 16.65 -1.49
C PHE A 126 3.18 17.65 -2.63
N ASP A 127 2.05 18.20 -3.10
CA ASP A 127 2.04 19.28 -4.07
C ASP A 127 2.45 20.59 -3.38
N GLU A 128 3.63 21.12 -3.69
CA GLU A 128 4.14 22.36 -3.09
C GLU A 128 3.26 23.59 -3.38
N SER A 129 2.41 23.54 -4.42
CA SER A 129 1.41 24.58 -4.69
C SER A 129 0.21 24.53 -3.73
N LYS A 130 0.10 23.46 -2.93
CA LYS A 130 -0.96 23.19 -1.95
C LYS A 130 -0.37 22.80 -0.58
N PRO A 131 0.28 23.73 0.14
CA PRO A 131 0.94 23.44 1.41
C PRO A 131 0.04 22.84 2.50
N GLU A 132 -1.29 23.04 2.41
CA GLU A 132 -2.28 22.44 3.30
C GLU A 132 -2.29 20.90 3.24
N GLN A 133 -1.77 20.30 2.16
CA GLN A 133 -1.63 18.85 2.04
C GLN A 133 -0.68 18.25 3.08
N LYS A 134 0.26 19.03 3.61
CA LYS A 134 1.21 18.58 4.64
C LYS A 134 0.49 17.94 5.82
N THR A 135 -0.60 18.55 6.28
CA THR A 135 -1.38 18.04 7.41
C THR A 135 -1.98 16.66 7.13
N PHE A 136 -2.48 16.44 5.92
CA PHE A 136 -3.04 15.15 5.52
C PHE A 136 -1.95 14.07 5.46
N VAL A 137 -0.83 14.36 4.79
CA VAL A 137 0.32 13.46 4.71
C VAL A 137 0.79 13.04 6.10
N ILE A 138 0.95 14.00 7.02
CA ILE A 138 1.39 13.73 8.38
C ILE A 138 0.38 12.86 9.16
N ASN A 139 -0.91 13.15 9.02
CA ASN A 139 -1.95 12.37 9.71
C ASN A 139 -1.99 10.92 9.19
N GLU A 140 -1.89 10.72 7.88
CA GLU A 140 -1.80 9.39 7.29
C GLU A 140 -0.55 8.65 7.77
N MET A 141 0.60 9.32 7.81
CA MET A 141 1.84 8.74 8.33
C MET A 141 1.70 8.29 9.78
N ILE A 142 1.14 9.13 10.66
CA ILE A 142 0.89 8.78 12.06
C ILE A 142 -0.07 7.59 12.14
N GLY A 143 -1.13 7.57 11.33
CA GLY A 143 -2.07 6.46 11.25
C GLY A 143 -1.41 5.14 10.84
N ILE A 144 -0.51 5.17 9.86
CA ILE A 144 0.27 4.00 9.42
C ILE A 144 1.15 3.49 10.57
N PHE A 145 1.88 4.37 11.27
CA PHE A 145 2.70 3.96 12.41
C PHE A 145 1.86 3.43 13.59
N ASP A 146 0.66 3.99 13.83
CA ASP A 146 -0.28 3.49 14.85
C ASP A 146 -0.73 2.06 14.53
N GLN A 147 -1.07 1.79 13.26
CA GLN A 147 -1.46 0.43 12.83
C GLN A 147 -0.32 -0.59 12.93
N LEU A 148 0.92 -0.17 12.71
CA LEU A 148 2.08 -1.07 12.72
C LEU A 148 2.58 -1.38 14.13
N TYR A 149 2.49 -0.42 15.06
CA TYR A 149 3.15 -0.52 16.37
C TYR A 149 2.21 -0.35 17.56
N ASP A 150 0.92 -0.13 17.34
CA ASP A 150 -0.06 0.21 18.38
C ASP A 150 0.47 1.37 19.25
N LEU A 151 0.55 2.56 18.66
CA LEU A 151 1.12 3.73 19.32
C LEU A 151 0.24 4.22 20.47
N LYS A 152 -1.04 3.85 20.49
CA LYS A 152 -1.90 4.09 21.67
C LYS A 152 -1.41 3.34 22.90
N ALA A 153 -0.93 2.11 22.73
CA ALA A 153 -0.34 1.34 23.81
C ALA A 153 1.14 1.68 24.06
N THR A 154 1.89 2.00 23.00
CA THR A 154 3.36 2.05 23.05
C THR A 154 3.99 3.41 22.81
N GLY A 155 3.25 4.41 22.31
CA GLY A 155 3.70 5.69 21.73
C GLY A 155 3.47 6.92 22.64
N GLY A 156 2.31 7.02 23.27
CA GLY A 156 1.95 8.17 24.10
C GLY A 156 1.96 9.54 23.40
N PRO A 157 1.53 10.62 24.08
CA PRO A 157 1.41 11.95 23.46
C PRO A 157 2.73 12.55 22.96
N MET A 158 3.84 12.21 23.63
CA MET A 158 5.17 12.75 23.30
C MET A 158 5.71 12.20 21.98
N PHE A 159 5.52 10.91 21.67
CA PHE A 159 5.91 10.36 20.38
C PHE A 159 5.24 11.13 19.25
N GLU A 160 3.92 11.28 19.32
CA GLU A 160 3.15 11.94 18.27
C GLU A 160 3.58 13.40 18.12
N GLN A 161 3.77 14.12 19.23
CA GLN A 161 4.17 15.52 19.19
C GLN A 161 5.54 15.71 18.51
N TYR A 162 6.55 14.90 18.86
CA TYR A 162 7.88 15.01 18.26
C TYR A 162 7.90 14.52 16.81
N MET A 163 7.23 13.41 16.50
CA MET A 163 7.11 12.91 15.12
C MET A 163 6.42 13.92 14.20
N ARG A 164 5.30 14.50 14.66
CA ARG A 164 4.55 15.51 13.91
C ARG A 164 5.40 16.76 13.64
N ASN A 165 6.10 17.28 14.66
CA ASN A 165 6.94 18.46 14.50
C ASN A 165 8.19 18.18 13.65
N ALA A 166 8.76 16.98 13.72
CA ALA A 166 9.86 16.59 12.84
C ALA A 166 9.42 16.51 11.38
N MET A 167 8.28 15.88 11.11
CA MET A 167 7.70 15.83 9.75
C MET A 167 7.35 17.22 9.23
N LEU A 168 6.70 18.07 10.02
CA LEU A 168 6.41 19.45 9.63
C LEU A 168 7.68 20.22 9.27
N LEU A 169 8.74 20.07 10.07
CA LEU A 169 9.99 20.76 9.87
C LEU A 169 10.69 20.33 8.57
N ILE A 170 10.76 19.02 8.28
CA ILE A 170 11.40 18.54 7.04
C ILE A 170 10.61 18.92 5.79
N MET A 171 9.26 18.92 5.88
CA MET A 171 8.37 19.24 4.76
C MET A 171 8.32 20.75 4.45
N ASP A 172 8.84 21.60 5.33
CA ASP A 172 8.86 23.05 5.11
C ASP A 172 10.02 23.54 4.23
N ASP A 173 11.10 22.76 4.18
CA ASP A 173 12.19 22.93 3.22
C ASP A 173 12.47 21.62 2.48
N THR A 174 11.72 21.35 1.41
CA THR A 174 11.86 20.12 0.61
C THR A 174 13.21 20.06 -0.12
N ALA A 175 13.85 21.20 -0.39
CA ALA A 175 15.12 21.28 -1.13
C ALA A 175 16.30 20.65 -0.38
N SER A 176 16.24 20.60 0.96
CA SER A 176 17.25 19.94 1.80
C SER A 176 16.86 18.53 2.25
N GLY A 177 15.93 17.89 1.52
CA GLY A 177 15.46 16.53 1.80
C GLY A 177 14.16 16.52 2.62
N SER A 178 13.18 15.75 2.16
CA SER A 178 11.90 15.54 2.84
C SER A 178 11.45 14.11 2.60
N THR A 179 12.14 13.17 3.25
CA THR A 179 11.82 11.75 3.29
C THR A 179 11.78 11.25 4.73
N LEU A 180 11.42 9.98 4.95
CA LEU A 180 11.48 9.36 6.27
C LEU A 180 12.90 9.35 6.86
N MET A 181 13.93 9.42 6.02
CA MET A 181 15.34 9.46 6.44
C MET A 181 15.65 10.73 7.24
N GLU A 182 15.08 11.88 6.82
CA GLU A 182 15.34 13.17 7.43
C GLU A 182 14.66 13.35 8.78
N ILE A 183 13.63 12.56 9.10
CA ILE A 183 12.99 12.58 10.43
C ILE A 183 14.03 12.22 11.50
N SER A 184 14.76 11.12 11.30
CA SER A 184 15.83 10.69 12.20
C SER A 184 16.95 11.72 12.30
N LYS A 185 17.30 12.39 11.19
CA LYS A 185 18.33 13.45 11.18
C LYS A 185 17.89 14.67 11.99
N VAL A 186 16.65 15.15 11.81
CA VAL A 186 16.12 16.28 12.60
C VAL A 186 16.18 15.99 14.10
N LEU A 187 15.94 14.75 14.51
CA LEU A 187 15.95 14.37 15.91
C LEU A 187 17.38 14.22 16.45
N ALA A 188 18.31 13.64 15.69
CA ALA A 188 19.64 13.25 16.18
C ALA A 188 20.77 14.25 15.86
N ASP A 189 20.62 15.09 14.84
CA ASP A 189 21.65 16.01 14.34
C ASP A 189 21.20 17.46 14.59
N GLU A 190 21.84 18.10 15.56
CA GLU A 190 21.56 19.48 15.99
C GLU A 190 21.82 20.49 14.87
N ASP A 191 22.92 20.33 14.11
CA ASP A 191 23.28 21.25 13.02
C ASP A 191 22.27 21.15 11.87
N PHE A 192 21.86 19.94 11.51
CA PHE A 192 20.82 19.73 10.50
C PHE A 192 19.48 20.30 10.94
N ARG A 193 19.11 20.10 12.21
CA ARG A 193 17.89 20.66 12.80
C ARG A 193 17.93 22.19 12.78
N ALA A 194 19.01 22.82 13.23
CA ALA A 194 19.18 24.27 13.22
C ALA A 194 19.08 24.85 11.81
N MET A 195 19.71 24.19 10.82
CA MET A 195 19.59 24.56 9.40
C MET A 195 18.13 24.51 8.93
N LYS A 196 17.39 23.44 9.24
CA LYS A 196 15.96 23.32 8.87
C LYS A 196 15.11 24.39 9.57
N ILE A 197 15.33 24.65 10.86
CA ILE A 197 14.62 25.69 11.62
C ILE A 197 14.83 27.06 10.98
N SER A 198 16.06 27.39 10.57
CA SER A 198 16.38 28.68 9.93
C SER A 198 15.62 28.95 8.63
N LYS A 199 15.10 27.89 7.98
CA LYS A 199 14.34 27.96 6.73
C LYS A 199 12.84 27.71 6.92
N CYS A 200 12.42 27.37 8.15
CA CYS A 200 11.04 27.08 8.45
C CYS A 200 10.22 28.37 8.54
N LYS A 201 9.14 28.43 7.77
CA LYS A 201 8.18 29.53 7.71
C LYS A 201 7.09 29.40 8.78
N ASN A 202 6.89 28.20 9.35
CA ASN A 202 5.86 27.96 10.35
C ASN A 202 6.37 28.35 11.76
N PRO A 203 5.90 29.47 12.35
CA PRO A 203 6.39 29.94 13.64
C PRO A 203 6.05 28.98 14.79
N ILE A 204 4.98 28.19 14.69
CA ILE A 204 4.60 27.20 15.73
C ILE A 204 5.63 26.08 15.79
N VAL A 205 6.10 25.61 14.62
CA VAL A 205 7.14 24.56 14.54
C VAL A 205 8.48 25.11 15.04
N VAL A 206 8.83 26.33 14.65
CA VAL A 206 10.04 27.01 15.15
C VAL A 206 9.99 27.16 16.67
N ASP A 207 8.86 27.59 17.22
CA ASP A 207 8.68 27.74 18.66
C ASP A 207 8.76 26.40 19.40
N PHE A 208 8.18 25.32 18.86
CA PHE A 208 8.32 23.99 19.43
C PHE A 208 9.80 23.61 19.58
N TRP A 209 10.59 23.73 18.51
CA TRP A 209 11.98 23.31 18.54
C TRP A 209 12.88 24.23 19.38
N THR A 210 12.66 25.54 19.35
CA THR A 210 13.52 26.51 20.05
C THR A 210 13.09 26.79 21.50
N LYS A 211 11.84 26.49 21.88
CA LYS A 211 11.33 26.80 23.22
C LYS A 211 10.84 25.58 23.96
N GLU A 212 10.10 24.67 23.33
CA GLU A 212 9.49 23.54 24.04
C GLU A 212 10.45 22.36 24.17
N ALA A 213 11.03 21.92 23.05
CA ALA A 213 12.00 20.83 23.01
C ALA A 213 13.25 21.18 23.86
N GLU A 214 13.73 22.43 23.78
CA GLU A 214 14.83 22.92 24.62
C GLU A 214 14.46 22.98 26.11
N LYS A 215 13.25 23.42 26.48
CA LYS A 215 12.84 23.52 27.90
C LYS A 215 12.50 22.18 28.53
N ALA A 216 12.15 21.16 27.73
CA ALA A 216 11.90 19.80 28.21
C ALA A 216 13.17 19.10 28.77
N GLY A 217 14.33 19.76 28.70
CA GLY A 217 15.62 19.27 29.18
C GLY A 217 16.74 19.36 28.14
N GLY A 218 16.54 20.15 27.08
CA GLY A 218 17.52 20.39 26.02
C GLY A 218 17.84 19.13 25.21
N GLU A 219 19.06 19.10 24.67
CA GLU A 219 19.61 17.94 23.97
C GLU A 219 19.56 16.66 24.82
N ALA A 220 19.64 16.75 26.16
CA ALA A 220 19.58 15.58 27.03
C ALA A 220 18.19 14.92 27.04
N ALA A 221 17.11 15.71 27.01
CA ALA A 221 15.75 15.16 26.91
C ALA A 221 15.46 14.63 25.49
N LEU A 222 15.92 15.37 24.47
CA LEU A 222 15.80 14.93 23.08
C LEU A 222 16.57 13.62 22.85
N ALA A 223 17.77 13.49 23.40
CA ALA A 223 18.60 12.27 23.32
C ALA A 223 17.91 11.03 23.91
N ASN A 224 16.98 11.20 24.86
CA ASN A 224 16.17 10.10 25.38
C ASN A 224 14.98 9.76 24.47
N MET A 225 14.42 10.74 23.75
CA MET A 225 13.32 10.55 22.80
C MET A 225 13.78 10.00 21.44
N VAL A 226 15.00 10.33 21.02
CA VAL A 226 15.58 9.94 19.72
C VAL A 226 15.57 8.42 19.52
N PRO A 227 16.11 7.57 20.43
CA PRO A 227 16.12 6.12 20.23
C PRO A 227 14.72 5.54 20.12
N TYR A 228 13.78 6.11 20.87
CA TYR A 228 12.40 5.65 20.90
C TYR A 228 11.69 5.90 19.57
N ILE A 229 11.83 7.10 19.00
CA ILE A 229 11.26 7.41 17.69
C ILE A 229 12.00 6.67 16.58
N THR A 230 13.33 6.75 16.57
CA THR A 230 14.14 6.15 15.50
C THR A 230 13.99 4.64 15.46
N SER A 231 13.77 3.95 16.59
CA SER A 231 13.52 2.50 16.61
C SER A 231 12.35 2.05 15.73
N LYS A 232 11.31 2.89 15.58
CA LYS A 232 10.14 2.62 14.72
C LYS A 232 10.40 2.94 13.25
N LEU A 233 11.38 3.79 12.96
CA LEU A 233 11.84 4.12 11.61
C LEU A 233 12.89 3.13 11.11
N THR A 234 13.71 2.57 12.02
CA THR A 234 14.82 1.66 11.68
C THR A 234 14.37 0.46 10.87
N THR A 235 13.20 -0.12 11.13
CA THR A 235 12.68 -1.25 10.34
C THR A 235 12.55 -0.92 8.85
N PHE A 236 12.25 0.33 8.52
CA PHE A 236 12.14 0.80 7.15
C PHE A 236 13.48 1.25 6.58
N ILE A 237 14.28 1.96 7.40
CA ILE A 237 15.54 2.58 6.98
C ILE A 237 16.69 1.58 6.84
N ALA A 238 16.75 0.57 7.71
CA ALA A 238 17.85 -0.39 7.75
C ALA A 238 17.65 -1.58 6.80
N ASN A 239 16.48 -1.71 6.18
CA ASN A 239 16.20 -2.78 5.23
C ASN A 239 16.69 -2.34 3.83
N ASP A 240 17.61 -3.11 3.26
CA ASP A 240 18.27 -2.79 1.97
C ASP A 240 17.32 -2.78 0.76
N MET A 241 16.14 -3.41 0.87
CA MET A 241 15.09 -3.36 -0.16
C MET A 241 14.15 -2.18 0.02
N MET A 242 13.75 -1.88 1.27
CA MET A 242 12.83 -0.79 1.56
C MET A 242 13.51 0.58 1.46
N ARG A 243 14.79 0.68 1.85
CA ARG A 243 15.51 1.95 1.88
C ARG A 243 15.57 2.62 0.50
N PRO A 244 15.95 1.94 -0.60
CA PRO A 244 15.90 2.52 -1.94
C PRO A 244 14.50 2.98 -2.36
N ILE A 245 13.42 2.43 -1.78
CA ILE A 245 12.04 2.81 -2.11
C ILE A 245 11.64 4.11 -1.42
N ILE A 246 11.87 4.19 -0.11
CA ILE A 246 11.36 5.28 0.75
C ILE A 246 12.31 6.49 0.86
N ALA A 247 13.59 6.31 0.52
CA ALA A 247 14.60 7.37 0.65
C ALA A 247 14.69 8.28 -0.58
N GLN A 248 13.91 8.01 -1.62
CA GLN A 248 13.86 8.86 -2.81
C GLN A 248 13.07 10.13 -2.52
N GLN A 249 13.57 11.30 -2.93
CA GLN A 249 12.88 12.58 -2.73
C GLN A 249 11.58 12.70 -3.53
N LYS A 250 11.50 12.00 -4.67
CA LYS A 250 10.36 12.02 -5.59
C LYS A 250 9.87 10.60 -5.82
N SER A 251 8.56 10.42 -5.79
CA SER A 251 7.93 9.15 -6.12
C SER A 251 8.04 8.90 -7.62
N THR A 252 8.25 7.63 -7.98
CA THR A 252 8.30 7.18 -9.37
C THR A 252 6.91 7.05 -9.99
N ILE A 253 5.86 6.99 -9.16
CA ILE A 253 4.48 6.90 -9.61
C ILE A 253 3.61 8.01 -9.02
N ASN A 254 2.52 8.25 -9.73
CA ASN A 254 1.41 9.06 -9.26
C ASN A 254 0.13 8.22 -9.36
N PHE A 255 -0.43 7.81 -8.22
CA PHE A 255 -1.64 6.97 -8.19
C PHE A 255 -2.84 7.65 -8.86
N ARG A 256 -2.93 8.99 -8.81
CA ARG A 256 -3.98 9.74 -9.50
C ARG A 256 -3.84 9.61 -11.02
N ASP A 257 -2.62 9.76 -11.53
CA ASP A 257 -2.32 9.53 -12.95
C ASP A 257 -2.68 8.11 -13.39
N ILE A 258 -2.32 7.11 -12.57
CA ILE A 258 -2.63 5.70 -12.84
C ILE A 258 -4.14 5.49 -12.97
N MET A 259 -4.93 6.03 -12.04
CA MET A 259 -6.39 5.92 -12.08
C MET A 259 -7.01 6.68 -13.26
N ASP A 260 -6.61 7.95 -13.46
CA ASP A 260 -7.20 8.82 -14.48
C ASP A 260 -6.89 8.34 -15.91
N LYS A 261 -5.70 7.76 -16.12
CA LYS A 261 -5.27 7.19 -17.40
C LYS A 261 -5.60 5.69 -17.54
N LYS A 262 -6.32 5.10 -16.57
CA LYS A 262 -6.71 3.68 -16.58
C LYS A 262 -5.51 2.73 -16.74
N LYS A 263 -4.37 3.06 -16.14
CA LYS A 263 -3.17 2.22 -16.17
C LYS A 263 -3.34 0.94 -15.36
N ILE A 264 -2.42 0.00 -15.54
CA ILE A 264 -2.39 -1.29 -14.85
C ILE A 264 -1.23 -1.28 -13.85
N LEU A 265 -1.53 -1.43 -12.56
CA LEU A 265 -0.53 -1.51 -11.50
C LEU A 265 -0.48 -2.94 -10.96
N LEU A 266 0.67 -3.59 -11.07
CA LEU A 266 0.92 -4.95 -10.58
C LEU A 266 1.93 -4.86 -9.44
N VAL A 267 1.52 -5.25 -8.23
CA VAL A 267 2.33 -5.18 -7.01
C VAL A 267 2.71 -6.59 -6.60
N ASN A 268 3.96 -6.96 -6.85
CA ASN A 268 4.51 -8.26 -6.48
C ASN A 268 5.15 -8.16 -5.08
N LEU A 269 4.61 -8.90 -4.11
CA LEU A 269 5.11 -8.96 -2.73
C LEU A 269 5.62 -10.37 -2.37
N SER A 270 6.00 -11.17 -3.38
CA SER A 270 6.42 -12.55 -3.18
C SER A 270 7.64 -12.69 -2.26
N LYS A 271 7.48 -13.52 -1.22
CA LYS A 271 8.44 -13.70 -0.11
C LYS A 271 9.82 -14.22 -0.52
N GLY A 272 9.95 -14.87 -1.68
CA GLY A 272 11.21 -15.48 -2.14
C GLY A 272 12.36 -14.49 -2.28
N LYS A 273 12.05 -13.18 -2.33
CA LYS A 273 13.04 -12.11 -2.43
C LYS A 273 13.01 -11.10 -1.28
N LEU A 274 11.98 -11.09 -0.42
CA LEU A 274 11.80 -10.13 0.67
C LEU A 274 12.38 -10.57 2.03
N GLU A 275 12.70 -11.85 2.21
CA GLU A 275 13.20 -12.43 3.48
C GLU A 275 14.61 -13.05 3.36
N ARG A 276 15.40 -12.68 2.35
CA ARG A 276 16.83 -13.06 2.24
C ARG A 276 17.73 -11.87 2.48
#